data_AF-A0A0G1J495-F1
#
_entry.id   AF-A0A0G1J495-F1
#
_cell.length_a   1.000
_cell.length_b   1.000
_cell.length_c   1.000
_cell.angle_alpha   90.00
_cell.angle_beta   90.00
_cell.angle_gamma   90.00
#
_symmetry.space_group_name_H-M   'P 1'
#
loop_
_entity.id
_entity.type
_entity.pdbx_description
1 polymer ?
#
loop_
_entity_poly.entity_id
_entity_poly.type
_entity_poly.pdbx_seq_one_letter_code
_entity_poly.pdbx_strand_id
1 'polypeptide(L)'
;MDPNPIVRELINKTFRELAEPKKPIPRSRVATTTNGYIHLIAWSNAQLLRILIRKFTDTFPKSEYRLKAQLDDAARSIIANIEEGFARPTTSEYLTFLGYSEASLIEVKGDIERCLQDGFFLSKSHSCLAEIGIHLSKWHEAIKQSVISKPLDSKGNYRNLEEDRGYVRENNIFSPSPSRPEQSRRIKSFKFLYSPVDDFQAQSFTYEIFIELINKTRWHLKRLVISLENKLDSDRKSYQVEKARVRGNTQWRR
;
A
#
# COMPACT_ATOMS: atom_id res chain seq x y z
N MET A 1 -43.09 -24.80 40.42
CA MET A 1 -43.20 -25.83 39.35
C MET A 1 -41.84 -25.96 38.72
N ASP A 2 -41.36 -27.19 38.61
CA ASP A 2 -40.05 -27.46 38.03
C ASP A 2 -40.08 -27.09 36.54
N PRO A 3 -39.13 -26.28 36.03
CA PRO A 3 -39.18 -25.82 34.65
C PRO A 3 -39.16 -27.02 33.70
N ASN A 4 -40.01 -26.97 32.67
CA ASN A 4 -40.11 -27.97 31.61
C ASN A 4 -38.70 -28.38 31.12
N PRO A 5 -38.41 -29.68 30.92
CA PRO A 5 -37.11 -30.16 30.48
C PRO A 5 -36.55 -29.43 29.24
N ILE A 6 -37.41 -29.01 28.31
CA ILE A 6 -37.01 -28.21 27.14
C ILE A 6 -36.50 -26.82 27.55
N VAL A 7 -37.16 -26.19 28.52
CA VAL A 7 -36.76 -24.87 29.06
C VAL A 7 -35.42 -24.99 29.80
N ARG A 8 -35.19 -26.08 30.54
CA ARG A 8 -33.88 -26.36 31.15
C ARG A 8 -32.77 -26.55 30.12
N GLU A 9 -33.06 -27.25 29.02
CA GLU A 9 -32.09 -27.43 27.94
C GLU A 9 -31.75 -26.10 27.26
N LEU A 10 -32.76 -25.28 26.96
CA LEU A 10 -32.57 -23.94 26.41
C LEU A 10 -31.78 -23.04 27.36
N ILE A 11 -32.12 -23.01 28.64
CA ILE A 11 -31.38 -22.26 29.66
C ILE A 11 -29.91 -22.72 29.73
N ASN A 12 -29.66 -24.03 29.73
CA ASN A 12 -28.31 -24.59 29.73
C ASN A 12 -27.53 -24.27 28.44
N LYS A 13 -28.21 -24.24 27.29
CA LYS A 13 -27.64 -23.83 26.00
C LYS A 13 -27.27 -22.35 26.03
N THR A 14 -28.19 -21.49 26.50
CA THR A 14 -27.94 -20.04 26.64
C THR A 14 -26.80 -19.77 27.62
N PHE A 15 -26.75 -20.43 28.77
CA PHE A 15 -25.62 -20.28 29.70
C PHE A 15 -24.29 -20.78 29.12
N ARG A 16 -24.30 -21.84 28.29
CA ARG A 16 -23.10 -22.28 27.56
C ARG A 16 -22.66 -21.26 26.53
N GLU A 17 -23.58 -20.69 25.76
CA GLU A 17 -23.31 -19.66 24.75
C GLU A 17 -22.77 -18.38 25.39
N LEU A 18 -23.35 -17.96 26.52
CA LEU A 18 -22.90 -16.80 27.30
C LEU A 18 -21.54 -17.04 27.99
N ALA A 19 -21.24 -18.30 28.34
CA ALA A 19 -19.96 -18.68 28.93
C ALA A 19 -18.86 -18.93 27.88
N GLU A 20 -19.16 -19.10 26.59
CA GLU A 20 -18.09 -19.20 25.59
C GLU A 20 -17.30 -17.88 25.56
N PRO A 21 -15.94 -17.91 25.49
CA PRO A 21 -15.20 -16.68 25.31
C PRO A 21 -15.63 -16.04 23.99
N LYS A 22 -15.79 -14.72 24.00
CA LYS A 22 -16.11 -13.97 22.78
C LYS A 22 -15.08 -14.33 21.72
N LYS A 23 -15.55 -14.86 20.57
CA LYS A 23 -14.70 -14.98 19.37
C LYS A 23 -13.98 -13.65 19.19
N PRO A 24 -12.65 -13.62 19.00
CA PRO A 24 -11.97 -12.39 18.69
C PRO A 24 -12.72 -11.77 17.51
N ILE A 25 -13.25 -10.56 17.72
CA ILE A 25 -13.87 -9.82 16.63
C ILE A 25 -12.78 -9.74 15.56
N PRO A 26 -13.08 -10.01 14.28
CA PRO A 26 -12.08 -9.95 13.22
C PRO A 26 -11.47 -8.54 13.03
N ARG A 27 -11.77 -7.56 13.90
CA ARG A 27 -10.95 -6.38 14.19
C ARG A 27 -9.57 -6.74 14.78
N SER A 28 -8.88 -7.72 14.21
CA SER A 28 -7.48 -8.04 14.54
C SER A 28 -6.55 -6.86 14.24
N ARG A 29 -7.04 -5.90 13.45
CA ARG A 29 -6.37 -4.66 13.11
C ARG A 29 -7.27 -3.47 13.41
N VAL A 30 -7.01 -2.78 14.51
CA VAL A 30 -7.38 -1.36 14.59
C VAL A 30 -6.21 -0.64 13.97
N ALA A 31 -6.36 -0.15 12.73
CA ALA A 31 -5.37 0.75 12.16
C ALA A 31 -5.34 2.01 13.06
N THR A 32 -4.37 2.06 13.97
CA THR A 32 -4.18 3.20 14.89
C THR A 32 -3.69 4.45 14.15
N THR A 33 -3.18 4.25 12.94
CA THR A 33 -2.59 5.28 12.09
C THR A 33 -3.14 5.12 10.68
N THR A 34 -3.61 6.21 10.09
CA THR A 34 -4.19 6.22 8.74
C THR A 34 -3.19 5.73 7.68
N ASN A 35 -1.88 5.98 7.88
CA ASN A 35 -0.85 5.79 6.85
C ASN A 35 0.29 4.85 7.26
N GLY A 36 0.06 3.87 8.14
CA GLY A 36 1.14 3.00 8.62
C GLY A 36 1.81 2.14 7.52
N TYR A 37 1.20 2.02 6.34
CA TYR A 37 1.79 1.37 5.18
C TYR A 37 3.08 2.04 4.67
N ILE A 38 3.31 3.32 4.98
CA ILE A 38 4.52 4.06 4.55
C ILE A 38 5.82 3.45 5.11
N HIS A 39 5.72 2.71 6.21
CA HIS A 39 6.84 2.02 6.84
C HIS A 39 7.12 0.64 6.23
N LEU A 40 6.32 0.20 5.26
CA LEU A 40 6.53 -1.08 4.59
C LEU A 40 7.58 -0.91 3.48
N ILE A 41 8.62 -1.75 3.52
CA ILE A 41 9.62 -1.79 2.45
C ILE A 41 8.97 -2.17 1.11
N ALA A 42 7.98 -3.08 1.13
CA ALA A 42 7.23 -3.47 -0.07
C ALA A 42 6.51 -2.26 -0.71
N TRP A 43 5.85 -1.41 0.08
CA TRP A 43 5.19 -0.20 -0.40
C TRP A 43 6.19 0.79 -0.98
N SER A 44 7.31 1.02 -0.28
CA SER A 44 8.39 1.89 -0.73
C SER A 44 8.99 1.44 -2.07
N ASN A 45 9.27 0.14 -2.23
CA ASN A 45 9.80 -0.37 -3.49
C ASN A 45 8.76 -0.29 -4.61
N ALA A 46 7.47 -0.53 -4.32
CA ALA A 46 6.39 -0.37 -5.28
C ALA A 46 6.23 1.09 -5.74
N GLN A 47 6.39 2.06 -4.83
CA GLN A 47 6.43 3.48 -5.16
C GLN A 47 7.57 3.83 -6.12
N LEU A 48 8.77 3.32 -5.84
CA LEU A 48 9.91 3.49 -6.74
C LEU A 48 9.59 2.88 -8.11
N LEU A 49 9.09 1.65 -8.14
CA LEU A 49 8.78 0.93 -9.36
C LEU A 49 7.79 1.71 -10.23
N ARG A 50 6.71 2.23 -9.64
CA ARG A 50 5.76 3.11 -10.33
C ARG A 50 6.45 4.35 -10.92
N ILE A 51 7.33 5.01 -10.16
CA ILE A 51 8.02 6.22 -10.64
C ILE A 51 8.94 5.89 -11.81
N LEU A 52 9.70 4.79 -11.74
CA LEU A 52 10.58 4.36 -12.82
C LEU A 52 9.77 3.97 -14.06
N ILE A 53 8.66 3.24 -13.88
CA ILE A 53 7.74 2.89 -14.97
C ILE A 53 7.18 4.14 -15.63
N ARG A 54 6.69 5.11 -14.86
CA ARG A 54 6.17 6.37 -15.41
C ARG A 54 7.22 7.08 -16.27
N LYS A 55 8.45 7.20 -15.76
CA LYS A 55 9.57 7.82 -16.50
C LYS A 55 9.92 7.02 -17.77
N PHE A 56 9.85 5.69 -17.70
CA PHE A 56 10.14 4.80 -18.83
C PHE A 56 9.06 4.91 -19.92
N THR A 57 7.79 4.77 -19.56
CA THR A 57 6.66 4.83 -20.50
C THR A 57 6.44 6.23 -21.06
N ASP A 58 6.97 7.28 -20.43
CA ASP A 58 7.00 8.63 -21.00
C ASP A 58 7.90 8.73 -22.24
N THR A 59 8.78 7.74 -22.48
CA THR A 59 9.61 7.66 -23.70
C THR A 59 8.92 6.96 -24.87
N PHE A 60 7.75 6.33 -24.64
CA PHE A 60 7.06 5.55 -25.67
C PHE A 60 6.54 6.43 -26.80
N PRO A 61 6.56 5.94 -28.05
CA PRO A 61 5.90 6.63 -29.15
C PRO A 61 4.39 6.69 -28.90
N LYS A 62 3.73 7.70 -29.46
CA LYS A 62 2.27 7.90 -29.29
C LYS A 62 1.43 6.70 -29.74
N SER A 63 1.94 5.87 -30.64
CA SER A 63 1.28 4.63 -31.08
C SER A 63 1.06 3.65 -29.94
N GLU A 64 1.95 3.62 -28.94
CA GLU A 64 1.92 2.68 -27.82
C GLU A 64 1.17 3.21 -26.59
N TYR A 65 0.21 4.13 -26.81
CA TYR A 65 -0.53 4.74 -25.71
C TYR A 65 -1.27 3.71 -24.83
N ARG A 66 -1.74 2.60 -25.43
CA ARG A 66 -2.43 1.53 -24.70
C ARG A 66 -1.47 0.77 -23.78
N LEU A 67 -0.30 0.38 -24.30
CA LEU A 67 0.73 -0.30 -23.51
C LEU A 67 1.23 0.59 -22.37
N LYS A 68 1.47 1.87 -22.66
CA LYS A 68 1.78 2.90 -21.65
C LYS A 68 0.73 2.92 -20.54
N ALA A 69 -0.54 3.04 -20.91
CA ALA A 69 -1.64 3.14 -19.94
C ALA A 69 -1.75 1.88 -19.08
N GLN A 70 -1.71 0.69 -19.69
CA GLN A 70 -1.77 -0.60 -18.99
C GLN A 70 -0.62 -0.76 -17.99
N LEU A 71 0.60 -0.49 -18.42
CA LEU A 71 1.77 -0.61 -17.55
C LEU A 71 1.76 0.42 -16.40
N ASP A 72 1.37 1.66 -16.68
CA ASP A 72 1.22 2.72 -15.68
C ASP A 72 0.13 2.37 -14.65
N ASP A 73 -1.00 1.81 -15.10
CA ASP A 73 -2.13 1.40 -14.25
C ASP A 73 -1.80 0.17 -13.40
N ALA A 74 -1.17 -0.85 -13.99
CA ALA A 74 -0.71 -2.03 -13.26
C ALA A 74 0.29 -1.64 -12.16
N ALA A 75 1.25 -0.76 -12.46
CA ALA A 75 2.20 -0.26 -11.48
C ALA A 75 1.53 0.53 -10.34
N ARG A 76 0.55 1.38 -10.66
CA ARG A 76 -0.25 2.12 -9.66
C ARG A 76 -1.08 1.16 -8.79
N SER A 77 -1.65 0.11 -9.39
CA SER A 77 -2.48 -0.89 -8.71
C SER A 77 -1.74 -1.61 -7.57
N ILE A 78 -0.45 -1.89 -7.73
CA ILE A 78 0.38 -2.51 -6.67
C ILE A 78 0.34 -1.67 -5.39
N ILE A 79 0.51 -0.36 -5.51
CA ILE A 79 0.53 0.57 -4.37
C ILE A 79 -0.88 0.72 -3.80
N ALA A 80 -1.88 0.97 -4.66
CA ALA A 80 -3.26 1.17 -4.25
C ALA A 80 -3.79 -0.04 -3.45
N ASN A 81 -3.50 -1.26 -3.90
CA ASN A 81 -3.90 -2.46 -3.18
C ASN A 81 -3.22 -2.59 -1.81
N ILE A 82 -1.95 -2.20 -1.66
CA ILE A 82 -1.27 -2.18 -0.35
C ILE A 82 -1.94 -1.17 0.59
N GLU A 83 -2.28 0.01 0.09
CA GLU A 83 -2.90 1.10 0.85
C GLU A 83 -4.35 0.76 1.25
N GLU A 84 -5.16 0.35 0.29
CA GLU A 84 -6.55 -0.07 0.51
C GLU A 84 -6.63 -1.28 1.45
N GLY A 85 -5.74 -2.25 1.25
CA GLY A 85 -5.59 -3.41 2.12
C GLY A 85 -5.18 -3.01 3.53
N PHE A 86 -4.29 -2.03 3.67
CA PHE A 86 -3.86 -1.54 4.97
C PHE A 86 -5.02 -0.97 5.78
N ALA A 87 -5.93 -0.27 5.12
CA ALA A 87 -7.13 0.31 5.70
C ALA A 87 -8.23 -0.72 6.04
N ARG A 88 -8.09 -1.99 5.66
CA ARG A 88 -9.10 -3.02 5.95
C ARG A 88 -9.17 -3.36 7.44
N PRO A 89 -10.37 -3.62 7.98
CA PRO A 89 -10.56 -3.90 9.41
C PRO A 89 -9.95 -5.24 9.86
N THR A 90 -9.75 -6.18 8.93
CA THR A 90 -9.28 -7.53 9.27
C THR A 90 -7.95 -7.85 8.59
N THR A 91 -7.10 -8.65 9.27
CA THR A 91 -5.85 -9.15 8.68
C THR A 91 -6.14 -10.04 7.47
N SER A 92 -7.24 -10.78 7.48
CA SER A 92 -7.62 -11.67 6.37
C SER A 92 -7.91 -10.89 5.09
N GLU A 93 -8.67 -9.79 5.19
CA GLU A 93 -8.89 -8.92 4.03
C GLU A 93 -7.59 -8.27 3.59
N TYR A 94 -6.73 -7.84 4.53
CA TYR A 94 -5.43 -7.28 4.14
C TYR A 94 -4.62 -8.28 3.30
N LEU A 95 -4.57 -9.56 3.71
CA LEU A 95 -3.93 -10.62 2.94
C LEU A 95 -4.51 -10.76 1.52
N THR A 96 -5.83 -10.66 1.35
CA THR A 96 -6.48 -10.66 0.03
C THR A 96 -5.97 -9.51 -0.84
N PHE A 97 -5.91 -8.30 -0.30
CA PHE A 97 -5.39 -7.12 -1.02
C PHE A 97 -3.90 -7.23 -1.36
N LEU A 98 -3.08 -7.81 -0.46
CA LEU A 98 -1.69 -8.12 -0.77
C LEU A 98 -1.58 -9.14 -1.92
N GLY A 99 -2.53 -10.07 -2.03
CA GLY A 99 -2.67 -10.97 -3.17
C GLY A 99 -2.94 -10.23 -4.49
N TYR A 100 -3.80 -9.22 -4.49
CA TYR A 100 -4.02 -8.35 -5.66
C TYR A 100 -2.77 -7.55 -6.02
N SER A 101 -2.01 -7.09 -5.01
CA SER A 101 -0.73 -6.40 -5.21
C SER A 101 0.29 -7.32 -5.90
N GLU A 102 0.38 -8.58 -5.49
CA GLU A 102 1.23 -9.59 -6.11
C GLU A 102 0.78 -9.86 -7.56
N ALA A 103 -0.52 -9.96 -7.82
CA ALA A 103 -1.05 -10.16 -9.17
C ALA A 103 -0.68 -9.01 -10.13
N SER A 104 -0.86 -7.75 -9.71
CA SER A 104 -0.45 -6.59 -10.50
C SER A 104 1.08 -6.52 -10.68
N LEU A 105 1.87 -6.98 -9.71
CA LEU A 105 3.33 -7.05 -9.85
C LEU A 105 3.76 -8.09 -10.90
N ILE A 106 3.02 -9.20 -11.04
CA ILE A 106 3.23 -10.19 -12.10
C ILE A 106 2.86 -9.63 -13.47
N GLU A 107 1.77 -8.88 -13.57
CA GLU A 107 1.38 -8.19 -14.80
C GLU A 107 2.48 -7.22 -15.26
N VAL A 108 2.95 -6.36 -14.36
CA VAL A 108 4.08 -5.45 -14.62
C VAL A 108 5.32 -6.22 -15.09
N LYS A 109 5.66 -7.34 -14.44
CA LYS A 109 6.80 -8.17 -14.86
C LYS A 109 6.63 -8.68 -16.29
N GLY A 110 5.44 -9.16 -16.64
CA GLY A 110 5.15 -9.65 -17.99
C GLY A 110 5.15 -8.55 -19.04
N ASP A 111 4.65 -7.35 -18.72
CA ASP A 111 4.74 -6.18 -19.62
C ASP A 111 6.20 -5.73 -19.82
N ILE A 112 7.02 -5.74 -18.77
CA ILE A 112 8.45 -5.41 -18.87
C ILE A 112 9.20 -6.43 -19.75
N GLU A 113 8.89 -7.71 -19.62
CA GLU A 113 9.42 -8.77 -20.49
C GLU A 113 9.00 -8.57 -21.95
N ARG A 114 7.73 -8.24 -22.20
CA ARG A 114 7.25 -7.90 -23.55
C ARG A 114 7.92 -6.65 -24.12
N CYS A 115 8.08 -5.61 -23.30
CA CYS A 115 8.80 -4.39 -23.71
C CYS A 115 10.24 -4.68 -24.14
N LEU A 116 10.91 -5.67 -23.52
CA LEU A 116 12.23 -6.11 -23.97
C LEU A 116 12.16 -6.81 -25.34
N GLN A 117 11.18 -7.69 -25.55
CA GLN A 117 10.98 -8.41 -26.82
C GLN A 117 10.64 -7.45 -27.96
N ASP A 118 9.87 -6.41 -27.67
CA ASP A 118 9.45 -5.38 -28.62
C ASP A 118 10.54 -4.30 -28.86
N GLY A 119 11.69 -4.40 -28.18
CA GLY A 119 12.84 -3.52 -28.40
C GLY A 119 12.77 -2.16 -27.67
N PHE A 120 11.88 -1.99 -26.70
CA PHE A 120 11.83 -0.78 -25.86
C PHE A 120 12.92 -0.75 -24.77
N PHE A 121 13.51 -1.90 -24.43
CA PHE A 121 14.62 -2.00 -23.48
C PHE A 121 15.94 -2.32 -24.15
N LEU A 122 17.01 -1.77 -23.58
CA LEU A 122 18.35 -2.32 -23.70
C LEU A 122 18.55 -3.37 -22.61
N SER A 123 19.06 -4.55 -22.98
CA SER A 123 19.59 -5.52 -22.02
C SER A 123 21.09 -5.28 -21.86
N LYS A 124 21.52 -5.15 -20.61
CA LYS A 124 22.92 -4.93 -20.26
C LYS A 124 23.31 -5.85 -19.12
N SER A 125 24.26 -6.75 -19.38
CA SER A 125 24.77 -7.65 -18.35
C SER A 125 25.28 -6.88 -17.14
N HIS A 126 24.96 -7.38 -15.94
CA HIS A 126 25.32 -6.81 -14.63
C HIS A 126 24.72 -5.43 -14.30
N SER A 127 23.79 -4.92 -15.12
CA SER A 127 23.06 -3.70 -14.79
C SER A 127 22.19 -3.88 -13.55
N CYS A 128 22.19 -2.87 -12.67
CA CYS A 128 21.48 -2.92 -11.41
C CYS A 128 21.09 -1.52 -10.90
N LEU A 129 20.20 -1.47 -9.90
CA LEU A 129 19.78 -0.24 -9.22
C LEU A 129 20.96 0.57 -8.67
N ALA A 130 22.00 -0.10 -8.18
CA ALA A 130 23.17 0.58 -7.63
C ALA A 130 23.98 1.32 -8.71
N GLU A 131 24.04 0.80 -9.94
CA GLU A 131 24.72 1.44 -11.06
C GLU A 131 24.06 2.79 -11.40
N ILE A 132 22.74 2.88 -11.24
CA ILE A 132 21.98 4.11 -11.43
C ILE A 132 21.87 4.96 -10.16
N GLY A 133 22.68 4.67 -9.13
CA GLY A 133 22.75 5.43 -7.88
C GLY A 133 21.59 5.19 -6.91
N ILE A 134 20.73 4.21 -7.17
CA ILE A 134 19.56 3.91 -6.34
C ILE A 134 19.91 2.89 -5.26
N HIS A 135 19.81 3.34 -4.01
CA HIS A 135 19.92 2.52 -2.81
C HIS A 135 18.55 2.45 -2.12
N LEU A 136 17.95 1.26 -2.10
CA LEU A 136 16.57 1.09 -1.59
C LEU A 136 16.38 1.51 -0.13
N SER A 137 17.41 1.38 0.71
CA SER A 137 17.35 1.86 2.11
C SER A 137 17.26 3.38 2.19
N LYS A 138 18.09 4.10 1.41
CA LYS A 138 18.06 5.57 1.34
C LYS A 138 16.75 6.06 0.71
N TRP A 139 16.29 5.38 -0.33
CA TRP A 139 14.98 5.63 -0.93
C TRP A 139 13.85 5.45 0.09
N HIS A 140 13.88 4.39 0.88
CA HIS A 140 12.86 4.12 1.90
C HIS A 140 12.76 5.24 2.95
N GLU A 141 13.90 5.80 3.37
CA GLU A 141 13.89 6.96 4.26
C GLU A 141 13.36 8.23 3.57
N ALA A 142 13.80 8.51 2.35
CA ALA A 142 13.38 9.69 1.60
C ALA A 142 11.88 9.69 1.27
N ILE A 143 11.33 8.54 0.84
CA ILE A 143 9.91 8.45 0.51
C ILE A 143 9.03 8.64 1.74
N LYS A 144 9.41 8.11 2.91
CA LYS A 144 8.69 8.35 4.18
C LYS A 144 8.65 9.84 4.53
N GLN A 145 9.75 10.56 4.32
CA GLN A 145 9.83 11.98 4.64
C GLN A 145 9.03 12.87 3.67
N SER A 146 8.87 12.44 2.42
CA SER A 146 8.18 13.17 1.37
C SER A 146 6.67 12.89 1.32
N VAL A 147 6.13 11.88 2.00
CA VAL A 147 4.68 11.67 2.09
C VAL A 147 4.00 12.92 2.67
N ILE A 148 3.08 13.50 1.91
CA ILE A 148 2.36 14.75 2.25
C ILE A 148 1.43 14.52 3.44
N SER A 149 0.73 13.37 3.46
CA SER A 149 -0.12 12.95 4.57
C SER A 149 0.74 12.27 5.65
N LYS A 150 1.43 13.05 6.48
CA LYS A 150 2.12 12.47 7.64
C LYS A 150 1.11 12.06 8.71
N PRO A 151 1.32 10.92 9.39
CA PRO A 151 0.62 10.62 10.63
C PRO A 151 0.68 11.82 11.57
N LEU A 152 -0.46 12.18 12.14
CA LEU A 152 -0.50 13.04 13.30
C LEU A 152 0.16 12.32 14.47
N ASP A 153 1.45 12.54 14.65
CA ASP A 153 2.05 12.28 15.95
C ASP A 153 1.36 13.23 16.93
N SER A 154 0.73 12.63 17.93
CA SER A 154 0.11 13.29 19.07
C SER A 154 1.03 14.38 19.64
N LYS A 155 0.53 15.63 19.64
CA LYS A 155 1.17 16.89 20.10
C LYS A 155 2.13 17.58 19.09
N GLY A 156 1.61 17.95 17.92
CA GLY A 156 2.22 18.99 17.07
C GLY A 156 1.22 20.12 16.82
N ASN A 157 1.53 21.33 17.26
CA ASN A 157 0.71 22.53 17.02
C ASN A 157 0.58 22.79 15.50
N TYR A 158 -0.62 22.58 14.95
CA TYR A 158 -1.04 23.04 13.61
C TYR A 158 -1.23 24.56 13.53
N ARG A 159 -0.37 25.35 14.18
CA ARG A 159 -0.52 26.81 14.16
C ARG A 159 0.21 27.49 13.01
N ASN A 160 1.18 26.84 12.37
CA ASN A 160 2.06 27.50 11.40
C ASN A 160 2.24 26.72 10.08
N LEU A 161 1.19 26.06 9.59
CA LEU A 161 1.14 25.75 8.16
C LEU A 161 0.40 26.91 7.50
N GLU A 162 1.14 27.78 6.81
CA GLU A 162 0.52 28.68 5.84
C GLU A 162 -0.07 27.81 4.72
N GLU A 163 -1.34 27.45 4.89
CA GLU A 163 -2.19 27.09 3.78
C GLU A 163 -2.26 28.31 2.89
N ASP A 164 -1.58 28.31 1.74
CA ASP A 164 -1.91 29.22 0.65
C ASP A 164 -3.31 28.83 0.16
N ARG A 165 -4.32 29.26 0.92
CA ARG A 165 -5.72 29.17 0.55
C ARG A 165 -5.85 30.10 -0.64
N GLY A 166 -5.79 29.51 -1.83
CA GLY A 166 -6.24 30.15 -3.06
C GLY A 166 -7.61 30.73 -2.80
N TYR A 167 -7.65 32.04 -2.53
CA TYR A 167 -8.87 32.77 -2.29
C TYR A 167 -9.67 32.78 -3.59
N VAL A 168 -10.64 31.87 -3.69
CA VAL A 168 -11.84 32.14 -4.49
C VAL A 168 -12.69 33.07 -3.64
N ARG A 169 -12.47 34.39 -3.75
CA ARG A 169 -13.51 35.35 -3.40
C ARG A 169 -14.49 35.39 -4.57
N GLU A 170 -15.57 34.62 -4.45
CA GLU A 170 -16.79 34.94 -5.17
C GLU A 170 -17.26 36.32 -4.70
N ASN A 171 -17.22 37.31 -5.59
CA ASN A 171 -18.17 38.41 -5.66
C ASN A 171 -18.01 39.11 -7.03
N ASN A 172 -19.11 39.11 -7.78
CA ASN A 172 -19.32 39.72 -9.09
C ASN A 172 -18.67 41.11 -9.26
N ILE A 173 -18.13 41.38 -10.45
CA ILE A 173 -18.55 42.46 -11.38
C ILE A 173 -17.91 42.19 -12.76
N PHE A 174 -18.76 42.19 -13.79
CA PHE A 174 -18.40 42.22 -15.20
C PHE A 174 -17.40 43.35 -15.50
N SER A 175 -16.25 43.02 -16.10
CA SER A 175 -15.46 43.93 -16.95
C SER A 175 -14.50 43.10 -17.81
N PRO A 176 -14.57 43.19 -19.15
CA PRO A 176 -13.59 42.54 -20.01
C PRO A 176 -12.37 43.46 -20.18
N SER A 177 -11.18 42.99 -19.80
CA SER A 177 -9.90 43.66 -20.13
C SER A 177 -8.76 42.63 -20.20
N PRO A 178 -7.68 42.91 -20.95
CA PRO A 178 -7.35 42.19 -22.17
C PRO A 178 -6.31 41.08 -21.93
N SER A 179 -6.41 40.03 -22.75
CA SER A 179 -5.37 39.04 -23.08
C SER A 179 -4.12 39.05 -22.20
N ARG A 180 -4.15 38.31 -21.08
CA ARG A 180 -2.92 37.84 -20.42
C ARG A 180 -2.33 36.68 -21.25
N PRO A 181 -1.03 36.69 -21.56
CA PRO A 181 -0.42 35.59 -22.27
C PRO A 181 -0.52 34.31 -21.41
N GLU A 182 -0.90 33.20 -22.03
CA GLU A 182 -0.89 31.85 -21.45
C GLU A 182 0.54 31.44 -21.07
N GLN A 183 1.10 32.01 -20.01
CA GLN A 183 2.14 31.32 -19.27
C GLN A 183 1.45 30.19 -18.51
N SER A 184 1.34 29.05 -19.20
CA SER A 184 1.06 27.74 -18.63
C SER A 184 1.73 27.68 -17.25
N ARG A 185 0.92 27.71 -16.18
CA ARG A 185 1.36 27.43 -14.82
C ARG A 185 1.85 25.98 -14.81
N ARG A 186 3.08 25.74 -15.24
CA ARG A 186 3.75 24.45 -15.05
C ARG A 186 3.82 24.24 -13.55
N ILE A 187 2.95 23.37 -13.05
CA ILE A 187 3.05 22.86 -11.68
C ILE A 187 4.46 22.27 -11.57
N LYS A 188 5.29 22.83 -10.67
CA LYS A 188 6.64 22.32 -10.43
C LYS A 188 6.53 20.83 -10.11
N SER A 189 7.37 20.00 -10.73
CA SER A 189 7.36 18.57 -10.44
C SER A 189 7.66 18.33 -8.96
N PHE A 190 6.91 17.41 -8.36
CA PHE A 190 7.13 16.98 -6.98
C PHE A 190 8.55 16.44 -6.82
N LYS A 191 9.26 16.84 -5.75
CA LYS A 191 10.61 16.37 -5.43
C LYS A 191 10.54 15.43 -4.23
N PHE A 192 11.12 14.24 -4.38
CA PHE A 192 11.13 13.17 -3.38
C PHE A 192 12.25 13.30 -2.34
N LEU A 193 13.06 14.37 -2.42
CA LEU A 193 14.25 14.56 -1.60
C LEU A 193 15.26 13.41 -1.81
N TYR A 194 15.32 12.89 -3.03
CA TYR A 194 16.20 11.80 -3.42
C TYR A 194 16.69 12.02 -4.85
N SER A 195 17.85 12.68 -4.97
CA SER A 195 18.43 13.09 -6.25
C SER A 195 18.48 11.99 -7.32
N PRO A 196 18.85 10.71 -7.00
CA PRO A 196 18.84 9.65 -8.00
C PRO A 196 17.47 9.37 -8.63
N VAL A 197 16.36 9.76 -8.02
CA VAL A 197 15.00 9.67 -8.61
C VAL A 197 14.55 11.02 -9.18
N ASP A 198 14.88 12.11 -8.48
CA ASP A 198 14.46 13.47 -8.81
C ASP A 198 15.10 14.03 -10.08
N ASP A 199 16.33 13.62 -10.40
CA ASP A 199 17.12 14.16 -11.51
C ASP A 199 17.37 13.10 -12.61
N PHE A 200 16.73 11.93 -12.48
CA PHE A 200 16.99 10.75 -13.30
C PHE A 200 16.53 10.88 -14.77
N GLN A 201 17.34 10.36 -15.69
CA GLN A 201 17.11 10.31 -17.13
C GLN A 201 16.62 8.92 -17.57
N ALA A 202 15.60 8.86 -18.44
CA ALA A 202 14.96 7.60 -18.82
C ALA A 202 15.86 6.68 -19.67
N GLN A 203 16.89 7.21 -20.33
CA GLN A 203 17.83 6.45 -21.17
C GLN A 203 18.71 5.48 -20.38
N SER A 204 18.76 5.63 -19.06
CA SER A 204 19.54 4.76 -18.17
C SER A 204 18.79 3.49 -17.77
N PHE A 205 17.56 3.30 -18.24
CA PHE A 205 16.76 2.12 -17.91
C PHE A 205 17.18 0.90 -18.71
N THR A 206 17.48 -0.17 -17.99
CA THR A 206 17.68 -1.51 -18.56
C THR A 206 16.64 -2.47 -18.00
N TYR A 207 16.38 -3.54 -18.73
CA TYR A 207 15.48 -4.60 -18.30
C TYR A 207 15.86 -5.16 -16.91
N GLU A 208 17.16 -5.34 -16.66
CA GLU A 208 17.69 -5.93 -15.42
C GLU A 208 17.36 -5.08 -14.19
N ILE A 209 17.36 -3.75 -14.31
CA ILE A 209 17.00 -2.82 -13.22
C ILE A 209 15.54 -3.04 -12.80
N PHE A 210 14.63 -3.17 -13.75
CA PHE A 210 13.21 -3.43 -13.47
C PHE A 210 13.02 -4.80 -12.84
N ILE A 211 13.66 -5.84 -13.38
CA ILE A 211 13.58 -7.19 -12.83
C ILE A 211 14.15 -7.27 -11.42
N GLU A 212 15.27 -6.62 -11.15
CA GLU A 212 15.84 -6.51 -9.80
C GLU A 212 14.84 -5.88 -8.83
N LEU A 213 14.27 -4.73 -9.19
CA LEU A 213 13.32 -4.01 -8.35
C LEU A 213 12.03 -4.81 -8.13
N ILE A 214 11.50 -5.45 -9.17
CA ILE A 214 10.33 -6.33 -9.10
C ILE A 214 10.59 -7.50 -8.15
N ASN A 215 11.73 -8.19 -8.29
CA ASN A 215 12.10 -9.33 -7.44
C ASN A 215 12.26 -8.92 -5.98
N LYS A 216 12.91 -7.78 -5.72
CA LYS A 216 13.05 -7.24 -4.35
C LYS A 216 11.70 -6.84 -3.77
N THR A 217 10.84 -6.16 -4.54
CA THR A 217 9.47 -5.80 -4.14
C THR A 217 8.67 -7.05 -3.76
N ARG A 218 8.69 -8.06 -4.64
CA ARG A 218 8.03 -9.35 -4.44
C ARG A 218 8.52 -10.04 -3.17
N TRP A 219 9.83 -10.08 -2.94
CA TRP A 219 10.39 -10.69 -1.75
C TRP A 219 9.87 -10.02 -0.48
N HIS A 220 9.87 -8.69 -0.42
CA HIS A 220 9.34 -7.95 0.73
C HIS A 220 7.83 -8.14 0.90
N LEU A 221 7.06 -8.22 -0.20
CA LEU A 221 5.63 -8.49 -0.17
C LEU A 221 5.35 -9.88 0.42
N LYS A 222 6.07 -10.91 -0.02
CA LYS A 222 5.97 -12.27 0.54
C LYS A 222 6.36 -12.32 2.01
N ARG A 223 7.41 -11.63 2.42
CA ARG A 223 7.81 -11.55 3.85
C ARG A 223 6.73 -10.90 4.71
N LEU A 224 6.06 -9.87 4.19
CA LEU A 224 4.93 -9.24 4.85
C LEU A 224 3.76 -10.21 5.00
N VAL A 225 3.38 -10.91 3.91
CA VAL A 225 2.32 -11.94 3.92
C VAL A 225 2.61 -13.01 4.98
N ILE A 226 3.80 -13.62 4.94
CA ILE A 226 4.22 -14.66 5.91
C ILE A 226 4.12 -14.13 7.35
N SER A 227 4.56 -12.89 7.58
CA SER A 227 4.48 -12.28 8.91
C SER A 227 3.03 -12.10 9.39
N LEU A 228 2.12 -11.73 8.49
CA LEU A 228 0.71 -11.53 8.80
C LEU A 228 -0.03 -12.87 9.02
N GLU A 229 0.30 -13.89 8.23
CA GLU A 229 -0.22 -15.26 8.40
C GLU A 229 0.21 -15.85 9.74
N ASN A 230 1.49 -15.74 10.08
CA ASN A 230 2.00 -16.19 11.39
C ASN A 230 1.30 -15.48 12.55
N LYS A 231 1.05 -14.17 12.43
CA LYS A 231 0.30 -13.41 13.43
C LYS A 231 -1.13 -13.92 13.54
N LEU A 232 -1.81 -14.12 12.41
CA LEU A 232 -3.19 -14.62 12.37
C LEU A 232 -3.31 -16.01 13.01
N ASP A 233 -2.35 -16.90 12.75
CA ASP A 233 -2.33 -18.25 13.33
C ASP A 233 -2.01 -18.23 14.83
N SER A 234 -1.13 -17.33 15.27
CA SER A 234 -0.89 -17.10 16.69
C SER A 234 -2.16 -16.62 17.40
N ASP A 235 -2.88 -15.65 16.83
CA ASP A 235 -4.13 -15.13 17.40
C ASP A 235 -5.21 -16.23 17.50
N ARG A 236 -5.30 -17.09 16.47
CA ARG A 236 -6.19 -18.27 16.47
C ARG A 236 -5.83 -19.26 17.56
N LYS A 237 -4.54 -19.60 17.74
CA LYS A 237 -4.08 -20.52 18.79
C LYS A 237 -4.42 -19.99 20.18
N SER A 238 -4.12 -18.71 20.44
CA SER A 238 -4.45 -18.04 21.71
C SER A 238 -5.94 -18.11 22.02
N TYR A 239 -6.80 -17.90 21.02
CA TYR A 239 -8.25 -18.03 21.20
C TYR A 239 -8.70 -19.46 21.53
N GLN A 240 -8.12 -20.49 20.89
CA GLN A 240 -8.46 -21.88 21.20
C GLN A 240 -8.04 -22.29 22.62
N VAL A 241 -6.87 -21.83 23.08
CA VAL A 241 -6.42 -22.05 24.46
C VAL A 241 -7.39 -21.40 25.46
N GLU A 242 -7.78 -20.16 25.22
CA GLU A 242 -8.75 -19.47 26.10
C GLU A 242 -10.11 -20.19 26.11
N LYS A 243 -10.56 -20.68 24.94
CA LYS A 243 -11.78 -21.49 24.83
C LYS A 243 -11.70 -22.80 25.60
N ALA A 244 -10.56 -23.49 25.57
CA ALA A 244 -10.34 -24.69 26.36
C ALA A 244 -10.32 -24.39 27.88
N ARG A 245 -9.67 -23.29 28.30
CA ARG A 245 -9.63 -22.83 29.70
C ARG A 245 -11.02 -22.58 30.25
N VAL A 246 -11.85 -21.84 29.53
CA VAL A 246 -13.20 -21.50 29.96
C VAL A 246 -14.09 -22.75 30.04
N ARG A 247 -13.95 -23.68 29.09
CA ARG A 247 -14.63 -24.99 29.14
C ARG A 247 -14.23 -25.80 30.38
N GLY A 248 -12.92 -25.86 30.69
CA GLY A 248 -12.41 -26.54 31.88
C GLY A 248 -12.98 -25.95 33.17
N ASN A 249 -12.96 -24.62 33.32
CA ASN A 249 -13.52 -23.94 34.49
C ASN A 249 -15.03 -24.14 34.66
N THR A 250 -15.77 -24.30 33.55
CA THR A 250 -17.23 -24.53 33.58
C THR A 250 -17.56 -25.98 33.98
N GLN A 251 -16.71 -26.95 33.64
CA GLN A 251 -16.86 -28.34 34.07
C GLN A 251 -16.58 -28.54 35.57
N TRP A 252 -15.62 -27.79 36.14
CA TRP A 252 -15.29 -27.84 37.58
C TRP A 252 -16.35 -27.21 38.50
N ARG A 253 -17.22 -26.36 37.97
CA ARG A 253 -18.28 -25.65 38.73
C ARG A 253 -19.66 -26.33 38.68
N ARG A 254 -19.75 -27.51 38.07
CA ARG A 254 -20.97 -28.32 38.00
C ARG A 254 -20.96 -29.42 39.05
#